data_AF-A0A1H1LDG2-F1
#
_entry.id   AF-A0A1H1LDG2-F1
#
_cell.length_a   1.000
_cell.length_b   1.000
_cell.length_c   1.000
_cell.angle_alpha   90.00
_cell.angle_beta   90.00
_cell.angle_gamma   90.00
#
_symmetry.space_group_name_H-M   'P 1'
#
loop_
_entity.id
_entity.type
_entity.pdbx_description
1 polymer ?
#
loop_
_entity_poly.entity_id
_entity_poly.type
_entity_poly.pdbx_seq_one_letter_code
_entity_poly.pdbx_strand_id
1 'polypeptide(L)'
;MHVGEPSRGAGGSGSAPYAGAVFLLFGLATRQKPLGAGATRTCPRCHNATTWARVREHRQLTLFFVPVARWKRRELEVCGICGTTIAA
;
A
#
# COMPACT_ATOMS: atom_id res chain seq x y z
N MET A 1 65.52 14.82 -37.58
CA MET A 1 64.57 13.77 -37.18
C MET A 1 64.01 14.17 -35.82
N HIS A 2 62.92 14.94 -35.79
CA HIS A 2 62.23 15.27 -34.53
C HIS A 2 61.12 14.26 -34.30
N VAL A 3 61.20 13.59 -33.16
CA VAL A 3 60.27 12.57 -32.69
C VAL A 3 58.95 13.27 -32.33
N GLY A 4 57.83 12.75 -32.86
CA GLY A 4 56.49 13.22 -32.52
C GLY A 4 56.07 12.76 -31.12
N GLU A 5 55.40 13.65 -30.38
CA GLU A 5 54.84 13.37 -29.07
C GLU A 5 53.51 12.60 -29.21
N PRO A 6 53.22 11.58 -28.38
CA PRO A 6 51.98 10.83 -28.47
C PRO A 6 50.78 11.69 -28.04
N SER A 7 49.73 11.60 -28.85
CA SER A 7 48.42 12.19 -28.64
C SER A 7 47.83 11.79 -27.29
N ARG A 8 47.58 12.79 -26.42
CA ARG A 8 46.80 12.66 -25.19
C ARG A 8 45.42 12.09 -25.52
N GLY A 9 45.16 10.86 -25.03
CA GLY A 9 43.86 10.24 -25.06
C GLY A 9 42.84 11.10 -24.31
N ALA A 10 41.79 11.51 -25.02
CA ALA A 10 40.65 12.20 -24.44
C ALA A 10 39.98 11.29 -23.40
N GLY A 11 39.95 11.75 -22.14
CA GLY A 11 39.18 11.11 -21.08
C GLY A 11 37.70 11.13 -21.44
N GLY A 12 37.11 9.95 -21.64
CA GLY A 12 35.69 9.80 -21.85
C GLY A 12 34.94 10.16 -20.57
N SER A 13 34.37 11.35 -20.50
CA SER A 13 33.39 11.70 -19.48
C SER A 13 32.10 10.93 -19.78
N GLY A 14 31.93 9.78 -19.15
CA GLY A 14 30.66 9.07 -19.14
C GLY A 14 29.62 9.90 -18.40
N SER A 15 28.79 10.63 -19.12
CA SER A 15 27.59 11.26 -18.56
C SER A 15 26.61 10.14 -18.21
N ALA A 16 26.30 9.97 -16.92
CA ALA A 16 25.19 9.12 -16.51
C ALA A 16 23.88 9.78 -17.01
N PRO A 17 23.13 9.17 -17.94
CA PRO A 17 22.00 9.82 -18.62
C PRO A 17 20.77 10.02 -17.71
N TYR A 18 20.88 9.68 -16.42
CA TYR A 18 19.81 9.80 -15.41
C TYR A 18 20.28 10.57 -14.17
N ALA A 19 21.10 11.62 -14.33
CA ALA A 19 21.33 12.60 -13.26
C ALA A 19 20.17 13.60 -13.21
N GLY A 20 18.99 13.17 -12.72
CA GLY A 20 17.80 14.00 -12.60
C GLY A 20 16.98 13.67 -11.34
N ALA A 21 16.24 14.66 -10.81
CA ALA A 21 15.33 14.46 -9.69
C ALA A 21 13.99 13.88 -10.17
N VAL A 22 13.52 12.82 -9.50
CA VAL A 22 12.22 12.18 -9.79
C VAL A 22 11.21 12.61 -8.72
N PHE A 23 10.05 13.10 -9.15
CA PHE A 23 8.93 13.38 -8.26
C PHE A 23 8.05 12.13 -8.13
N LEU A 24 7.87 11.63 -6.91
CA LEU A 24 7.03 10.46 -6.63
C LEU A 24 5.75 10.87 -5.89
N LEU A 25 4.61 10.51 -6.45
CA LEU A 25 3.33 10.60 -5.75
C LEU A 25 3.06 9.25 -5.07
N PHE A 26 2.95 9.23 -3.75
CA PHE A 26 2.65 8.01 -3.01
C PHE A 26 1.50 8.20 -2.01
N GLY A 27 0.85 7.10 -1.67
CA GLY A 27 -0.25 7.08 -0.72
C GLY A 27 -0.26 5.80 0.10
N LEU A 28 -0.53 5.93 1.41
CA LEU A 28 -0.67 4.82 2.33
C LEU A 28 -2.08 4.85 2.93
N ALA A 29 -2.84 3.78 2.73
CA ALA A 29 -4.21 3.71 3.18
C ALA A 29 -4.54 2.37 3.85
N THR A 30 -5.45 2.41 4.80
CA THR A 30 -6.17 1.22 5.28
C THR A 30 -7.47 1.12 4.49
N ARG A 31 -7.71 -0.04 3.87
CA ARG A 31 -8.90 -0.31 3.07
C ARG A 31 -9.68 -1.46 3.69
N GLN A 32 -10.98 -1.29 3.80
CA GLN A 32 -11.91 -2.31 4.27
C GLN A 32 -12.69 -2.87 3.08
N LYS A 33 -12.79 -4.19 2.98
CA LYS A 33 -13.57 -4.90 1.96
C LYS A 33 -14.67 -5.70 2.65
N PRO A 34 -15.96 -5.46 2.37
CA PRO A 34 -17.02 -6.30 2.90
C PRO A 34 -16.87 -7.72 2.34
N LEU A 35 -16.99 -8.70 3.22
CA LEU A 35 -16.98 -10.13 2.91
C LEU A 35 -18.40 -10.73 2.91
N GLY A 36 -19.41 -9.98 3.35
CA GLY A 36 -20.80 -10.41 3.44
C GLY A 36 -21.29 -10.54 4.87
N ALA A 37 -22.43 -11.21 5.04
CA ALA A 37 -23.01 -11.49 6.35
C ALA A 37 -22.21 -12.58 7.10
N GLY A 38 -22.02 -12.37 8.39
CA GLY A 38 -21.44 -13.33 9.33
C GLY A 38 -22.50 -14.00 10.20
N ALA A 39 -22.08 -14.43 11.40
CA ALA A 39 -22.98 -15.09 12.34
C ALA A 39 -23.92 -14.09 13.03
N THR A 40 -25.10 -14.57 13.44
CA THR A 40 -25.98 -13.83 14.35
C THR A 40 -25.49 -14.00 15.78
N ARG A 41 -25.12 -12.88 16.44
CA ARG A 41 -24.62 -12.89 17.82
C ARG A 41 -25.12 -11.66 18.58
N THR A 42 -25.24 -11.78 19.90
CA THR A 42 -25.58 -10.67 20.78
C THR A 42 -24.39 -9.71 20.91
N CYS A 43 -24.61 -8.43 20.67
CA CYS A 43 -23.55 -7.43 20.77
C CYS A 43 -23.18 -7.10 22.23
N PRO A 44 -21.89 -7.13 22.62
CA PRO A 44 -21.49 -6.75 23.97
C PRO A 44 -21.67 -5.25 24.26
N ARG A 45 -21.86 -4.41 23.23
CA ARG A 45 -22.03 -2.96 23.38
C ARG A 45 -23.49 -2.52 23.47
N CYS A 46 -24.34 -3.01 22.57
CA CYS A 46 -25.75 -2.60 22.49
C CYS A 46 -26.74 -3.71 22.90
N HIS A 47 -26.25 -4.88 23.28
CA HIS A 47 -27.02 -6.03 23.78
C HIS A 47 -28.12 -6.58 22.86
N ASN A 48 -28.15 -6.15 21.60
CA ASN A 48 -29.07 -6.69 20.60
C ASN A 48 -28.47 -7.90 19.87
N ALA A 49 -29.31 -8.89 19.60
CA ALA A 49 -28.98 -10.00 18.70
C ALA A 49 -29.11 -9.54 17.25
N THR A 50 -28.02 -9.59 16.50
CA THR A 50 -28.00 -9.15 15.09
C THR A 50 -27.00 -9.96 14.29
N THR A 51 -27.19 -9.98 12.97
CA THR A 51 -26.21 -10.54 12.04
C THR A 51 -25.02 -9.59 11.95
N TRP A 52 -23.83 -10.07 12.27
CA TRP A 52 -22.61 -9.26 12.19
C TRP A 52 -22.10 -9.24 10.74
N ALA A 53 -21.63 -8.09 10.27
CA ALA A 53 -21.03 -7.97 8.94
C ALA A 53 -19.56 -8.38 8.99
N ARG A 54 -19.11 -9.26 8.10
CA ARG A 54 -17.70 -9.64 7.97
C ARG A 54 -17.00 -8.65 7.07
N VAL A 55 -15.87 -8.11 7.51
CA VAL A 55 -15.09 -7.12 6.79
C VAL A 55 -13.62 -7.53 6.82
N ARG A 56 -12.94 -7.44 5.67
CA ARG A 56 -11.50 -7.64 5.57
C ARG A 56 -10.78 -6.31 5.44
N GLU A 57 -9.96 -5.99 6.43
CA GLU A 57 -9.06 -4.86 6.39
C GLU A 57 -7.73 -5.24 5.73
N HIS A 58 -7.15 -4.35 4.91
CA HIS A 58 -5.80 -4.47 4.40
C HIS A 58 -5.12 -3.10 4.30
N ARG A 59 -3.80 -3.08 4.42
CA ARG A 59 -2.99 -1.89 4.12
C ARG A 59 -2.66 -1.88 2.64
N GLN A 60 -2.74 -0.71 2.02
CA GLN A 60 -2.47 -0.50 0.61
C GLN A 60 -1.47 0.65 0.44
N LEU A 61 -0.41 0.41 -0.33
CA LEU A 61 0.50 1.41 -0.85
C LEU A 61 0.13 1.69 -2.31
N THR A 62 0.01 2.96 -2.65
CA THR A 62 -0.21 3.44 -4.02
C THR A 62 0.97 4.29 -4.46
N LEU A 63 1.42 4.11 -5.71
CA LEU A 63 2.37 4.98 -6.39
C LEU A 63 1.70 5.53 -7.65
N PHE A 64 1.70 6.84 -7.83
CA PHE A 64 0.97 7.53 -8.90
C PHE A 64 -0.46 6.98 -9.06
N PHE A 65 -1.16 6.82 -7.94
CA PHE A 65 -2.52 6.29 -7.84
C PHE A 65 -2.68 4.80 -8.22
N VAL A 66 -1.63 4.12 -8.68
CA VAL A 66 -1.61 2.68 -8.95
C VAL A 66 -1.32 1.93 -7.64
N PRO A 67 -2.17 0.99 -7.20
CA PRO A 67 -1.89 0.16 -6.02
C PRO A 67 -0.76 -0.82 -6.33
N VAL A 68 0.40 -0.62 -5.70
CA VAL A 68 1.60 -1.43 -5.94
C VAL A 68 1.81 -2.53 -4.89
N ALA A 69 1.33 -2.33 -3.67
CA ALA A 69 1.47 -3.33 -2.61
C ALA A 69 0.26 -3.34 -1.68
N ARG A 70 -0.11 -4.55 -1.22
CA ARG A 70 -1.15 -4.77 -0.20
C ARG A 70 -0.71 -5.78 0.83
N TRP A 71 -0.85 -5.48 2.12
CA TRP A 71 -0.42 -6.36 3.22
C TRP A 71 -1.34 -6.26 4.46
N LYS A 72 -1.02 -7.02 5.52
CA LYS A 72 -1.75 -7.05 6.81
C LYS A 72 -3.25 -7.27 6.63
N ARG A 73 -3.64 -8.36 5.96
CA ARG A 73 -5.04 -8.76 5.84
C ARG A 73 -5.57 -9.18 7.21
N ARG A 74 -6.61 -8.53 7.72
CA ARG A 74 -7.28 -8.87 8.98
C ARG A 74 -8.77 -8.99 8.75
N GLU A 75 -9.38 -10.05 9.29
CA GLU A 75 -10.84 -10.18 9.28
C GLU A 75 -11.42 -9.63 10.57
N LEU A 76 -12.51 -8.89 10.40
CA LEU A 76 -13.22 -8.18 11.45
C LEU A 76 -14.71 -8.51 11.31
N GLU A 77 -15.40 -8.61 12.43
CA GLU A 77 -16.85 -8.65 12.48
C GLU A 77 -17.36 -7.31 13.02
N VAL A 78 -18.32 -6.71 12.32
CA VAL A 78 -18.91 -5.41 12.65
C VAL A 78 -20.38 -5.58 12.98
N CYS A 79 -20.81 -5.11 14.14
CA CYS A 79 -22.21 -5.13 14.56
C CYS A 79 -23.04 -4.24 13.62
N GLY A 80 -24.06 -4.80 12.97
CA GLY A 80 -24.91 -4.09 12.01
C GLY A 80 -25.79 -2.99 12.61
N ILE A 81 -25.89 -2.91 13.95
CA ILE A 81 -26.72 -1.91 14.64
C ILE A 81 -25.88 -0.72 15.11
N CYS A 82 -24.83 -0.97 15.90
CA CYS A 82 -24.06 0.10 16.55
C CYS A 82 -22.64 0.29 15.99
N GLY A 83 -22.21 -0.54 15.04
CA GLY A 83 -20.88 -0.44 14.42
C GLY A 83 -19.71 -0.89 15.31
N THR A 84 -19.96 -1.59 16.42
CA THR A 84 -18.89 -2.23 17.20
C THR A 84 -18.13 -3.23 16.35
N THR A 85 -16.80 -3.13 16.36
CA THR A 85 -15.91 -4.00 15.60
C THR A 85 -15.13 -4.91 16.53
N ILE A 86 -15.13 -6.20 16.24
CA ILE A 86 -14.33 -7.22 16.92
C ILE A 86 -13.48 -7.98 15.90
N ALA A 87 -12.40 -8.62 16.37
CA ALA A 87 -11.69 -9.58 15.53
C ALA A 87 -12.61 -10.78 15.25
N ALA A 88 -12.64 -11.23 13.99
CA ALA A 88 -13.41 -12.40 13.57
C ALA A 88 -12.81 -13.70 14.13
#